data_AF-A0A5P2C587-F1
#
_entry.id   AF-A0A5P2C587-F1
#
_cell.length_a   1.000
_cell.length_b   1.000
_cell.length_c   1.000
_cell.angle_alpha   90.00
_cell.angle_beta   90.00
_cell.angle_gamma   90.00
#
_symmetry.space_group_name_H-M   'P 1'
#
loop_
_entity.id
_entity.type
_entity.pdbx_description
1 polymer ?
#
loop_
_entity_poly.entity_id
_entity_poly.type
_entity_poly.pdbx_seq_one_letter_code
_entity_poly.pdbx_strand_id
1 'polypeptide(L)' 'MRRLADQLEDAAVEQAMRAGWSWPQVSEALGVTRQAVHKKHAKRLIAAEVKLRRRGDERV' A
#
# COMPACT_ATOMS: atom_id res chain seq x y z
N MET A 1 11.31 3.16 19.46
CA MET A 1 11.88 2.84 18.13
C MET A 1 10.86 2.45 17.05
N ARG A 2 9.55 2.29 17.30
CA ARG A 2 8.59 1.84 16.26
C ARG A 2 7.99 2.92 15.36
N ARG A 3 7.83 4.15 15.87
CA ARG A 3 7.09 5.21 15.16
C ARG A 3 7.76 5.72 13.88
N LEU A 4 9.09 5.64 13.77
CA LEU A 4 9.80 6.10 12.57
C LEU A 4 9.66 5.06 11.44
N ALA A 5 9.78 3.77 11.78
CA ALA A 5 9.57 2.68 10.84
C ALA A 5 8.13 2.65 10.30
N ASP A 6 7.14 2.86 11.18
CA ASP A 6 5.74 2.94 10.75
C ASP A 6 5.48 4.09 9.77
N GLN A 7 6.10 5.26 9.99
CA GLN A 7 5.95 6.41 9.08
C GLN A 7 6.63 6.19 7.73
N LEU A 8 7.80 5.55 7.71
CA LEU A 8 8.49 5.20 6.47
C LEU A 8 7.70 4.17 5.67
N GLU A 9 7.11 3.19 6.34
CA GLU A 9 6.23 2.21 5.70
C GLU A 9 4.99 2.88 5.10
N ASP A 10 4.31 3.75 5.85
CA ASP A 10 3.15 4.51 5.38
C ASP A 10 3.49 5.33 4.12
N ALA A 11 4.63 6.02 4.12
CA ALA A 11 5.08 6.82 2.98
C ALA A 11 5.45 5.94 1.76
N ALA A 12 6.09 4.79 1.99
CA ALA A 12 6.44 3.85 0.93
C ALA A 12 5.19 3.24 0.27
N VAL A 13 4.20 2.83 1.08
CA VAL A 13 2.92 2.31 0.58
C VAL A 13 2.19 3.37 -0.23
N GLU A 14 2.14 4.62 0.27
CA GLU A 14 1.50 5.72 -0.46
C GLU A 14 2.17 5.97 -1.81
N GLN A 15 3.49 6.07 -1.85
CA GLN A 15 4.24 6.26 -3.09
C GLN A 15 4.01 5.11 -4.08
N ALA A 16 4.08 3.85 -3.64
CA ALA A 16 3.85 2.70 -4.50
C ALA A 16 2.44 2.70 -5.10
N MET A 17 1.43 3.01 -4.28
CA MET A 17 0.03 3.06 -4.74
C MET A 17 -0.21 4.23 -5.70
N ARG A 18 0.46 5.38 -5.50
CA ARG A 18 0.47 6.50 -6.46
C ARG A 18 1.20 6.16 -7.76
N ALA A 19 2.25 5.36 -7.69
CA ALA A 19 2.97 4.82 -8.85
C ALA A 19 2.18 3.74 -9.61
N GLY A 20 0.94 3.44 -9.17
CA GLY A 20 0.05 2.49 -9.84
C GLY A 20 0.31 1.03 -9.49
N TRP A 21 1.11 0.75 -8.45
CA TRP A 21 1.34 -0.61 -7.98
C TRP A 21 0.06 -1.25 -7.45
N SER A 22 0.01 -2.58 -7.51
CA SER A 22 -1.06 -3.38 -6.95
C SER A 22 -0.77 -3.73 -5.48
N TRP A 23 -1.82 -3.98 -4.70
CA TRP A 23 -1.70 -4.43 -3.32
C TRP A 23 -0.79 -5.67 -3.12
N PRO A 24 -0.84 -6.70 -4.00
CA PRO A 24 0.14 -7.79 -3.98
C PRO A 24 1.59 -7.33 -4.07
N GLN A 25 1.92 -6.47 -5.05
CA GLN A 25 3.29 -5.97 -5.26
C GLN A 25 3.82 -5.21 -4.04
N VAL A 26 2.97 -4.37 -3.44
CA VAL A 26 3.32 -3.63 -2.21
C VAL A 26 3.56 -4.58 -1.04
N SER A 27 2.72 -5.61 -0.89
CA SER A 27 2.87 -6.57 0.20
C SER A 27 4.11 -7.44 0.07
N GLU A 28 4.46 -7.83 -1.16
CA GLU A 28 5.68 -8.57 -1.47
C GLU A 28 6.93 -7.74 -1.16
N ALA A 29 6.97 -6.47 -1.58
CA ALA A 29 8.08 -5.57 -1.31
C ALA A 29 8.29 -5.27 0.19
N LEU A 30 7.21 -5.27 0.98
CA LEU A 30 7.27 -5.07 2.43
C LEU A 30 7.48 -6.36 3.23
N GLY A 31 7.46 -7.53 2.58
CA GLY A 31 7.60 -8.83 3.25
C GLY A 31 6.46 -9.15 4.22
N VAL A 32 5.27 -8.60 3.99
CA VAL A 32 4.08 -8.79 4.84
C VAL A 32 2.91 -9.28 4.01
N THR A 33 1.85 -9.77 4.68
CA THR A 33 0.68 -10.23 3.94
C THR A 33 -0.11 -9.06 3.38
N ARG A 34 -0.71 -9.26 2.21
CA ARG A 34 -1.63 -8.29 1.58
C ARG A 34 -2.72 -7.80 2.55
N GLN A 35 -3.29 -8.70 3.35
CA GLN A 35 -4.31 -8.34 4.34
C GLN A 35 -3.75 -7.42 5.42
N ALA A 36 -2.52 -7.65 5.89
CA ALA A 36 -1.87 -6.78 6.87
C ALA A 36 -1.68 -5.37 6.32
N VAL A 37 -1.13 -5.23 5.10
CA VAL A 37 -0.96 -3.93 4.45
C VAL A 37 -2.31 -3.25 4.26
N HIS A 38 -3.29 -3.96 3.72
CA HIS A 38 -4.62 -3.39 3.47
C HIS A 38 -5.29 -2.92 4.77
N LYS A 39 -5.23 -3.72 5.84
CA LYS A 39 -5.83 -3.37 7.13
C LYS A 39 -5.17 -2.12 7.75
N LYS A 40 -3.85 -1.97 7.62
CA LYS A 40 -3.09 -0.84 8.17
C LYS A 40 -3.26 0.42 7.31
N HIS A 41 -3.14 0.30 5.99
CA HIS A 41 -2.95 1.43 5.09
C HIS A 41 -4.21 1.86 4.31
N ALA A 42 -5.22 1.01 4.13
CA ALA A 42 -6.36 1.34 3.27
C ALA A 42 -7.10 2.61 3.72
N LYS A 43 -7.33 2.78 5.04
CA LYS A 43 -7.99 3.99 5.58
C LYS A 43 -7.20 5.27 5.29
N ARG A 44 -5.87 5.20 5.43
CA ARG A 44 -4.97 6.33 5.19
C ARG A 44 -4.92 6.70 3.71
N LEU A 45 -4.85 5.72 2.82
CA LEU A 45 -4.84 5.96 1.38
C LEU A 45 -6.16 6.55 0.86
N ILE A 46 -7.29 6.13 1.44
CA ILE A 46 -8.60 6.73 1.14
C ILE A 46 -8.60 8.20 1.58
N ALA A 47 -8.09 8.51 2.78
CA ALA A 47 -7.99 9.88 3.27
C ALA A 47 -7.00 10.75 2.46
N ALA A 48 -5.96 10.14 1.89
CA ALA A 48 -4.97 10.79 1.03
C ALA A 48 -5.35 10.82 -0.47
N GLU A 49 -6.60 10.44 -0.78
CA GLU A 49 -7.19 10.40 -2.14
C GLU A 49 -6.34 9.62 -3.15
N VAL A 50 -5.63 8.57 -2.70
CA VAL A 50 -4.82 7.74 -3.59
C VAL A 50 -5.73 6.84 -4.42
N LYS A 51 -5.58 6.89 -5.74
CA LYS A 51 -6.36 6.06 -6.68
C LYS A 51 -5.94 4.59 -6.55
N LEU A 52 -6.63 3.85 -5.68
CA LEU A 52 -6.40 2.42 -5.47
C LEU A 52 -6.78 1.63 -6.73
N ARG A 53 -5.79 1.01 -7.39
CA ARG A 53 -6.01 0.11 -8.53
C ARG A 53 -6.92 -1.04 -8.08
N ARG A 54 -8.11 -1.16 -8.70
CA ARG A 54 -9.04 -2.26 -8.39
C ARG A 54 -8.47 -3.56 -8.95
N ARG A 55 -8.73 -4.66 -8.24
CA ARG A 55 -8.15 -6.02 -8.37
C ARG A 55 -8.31 -6.69 -9.77
N GLY A 56 -8.81 -6.00 -10.79
CA GLY A 56 -9.10 -6.56 -12.12
C GLY A 56 -8.24 -5.99 -13.26
N ASP A 57 -7.28 -5.11 -12.96
CA ASP A 57 -6.47 -4.41 -13.97
C ASP A 57 -5.20 -5.20 -14.37
N GLU A 58 -5.04 -6.44 -13.88
CA GLU A 58 -3.91 -7.34 -14.19
C GLU A 58 -4.30 -8.33 -15.30
N ARG A 59 -4.90 -7.82 -16.38
CA ARG A 59 -5.09 -8.55 -17.64
C ARG A 59 -4.23 -7.88 -18.69
N VAL A 60 -2.97 -8.30 -18.78
CA VAL A 60 -2.12 -8.13 -19.96
C VAL A 60 -1.60 -9.51 -20.34
#